data_AF-A0AAI9T751-F1
#
_entry.id   AF-A0AAI9T751-F1
#
_cell.length_a   1.000
_cell.length_b   1.000
_cell.length_c   1.000
_cell.angle_alpha   90.00
_cell.angle_beta   90.00
_cell.angle_gamma   90.00
#
_symmetry.space_group_name_H-M   'P 1'
#
loop_
_entity.id
_entity.type
_entity.pdbx_description
1 polymer ?
#
loop_
_entity_poly.entity_id
_entity_poly.type
_entity_poly.pdbx_seq_one_letter_code
_entity_poly.pdbx_strand_id
1 'polypeptide(L)'
;MCSPLRTSSLALLLSLLTAMFRPEDFDHLCSTEVRLEQPSHSPSRTTTFVLDDKLSEEYQTMTQEEFHDIGHPFAALKFSCRNLLNPTQQGFIRLYYQIPIDGTISHSPQVRAQQALTQHTHAEVEALISLDHKNCTAVPKLLGYGNRVQGVEDYAPGGYINYVAWTRVAGKPINSVSYWGRDLAYREEVRSAFRAAPFVYPKRATT
;
A
#
# COMPACT_ATOMS: atom_id res chain seq x y z
N MET A 1 -51.46 -5.39 1.35
CA MET A 1 -50.49 -5.43 0.23
C MET A 1 -49.53 -4.29 0.40
N CYS A 2 -48.26 -4.57 0.73
CA CYS A 2 -47.13 -3.64 0.56
C CYS A 2 -45.86 -4.41 0.93
N SER A 3 -45.10 -4.85 -0.08
CA SER A 3 -43.71 -5.27 0.08
C SER A 3 -42.83 -4.03 0.05
N PRO A 4 -41.75 -3.95 0.87
CA PRO A 4 -40.67 -3.03 0.59
C PRO A 4 -39.43 -3.77 0.09
N LEU A 5 -38.99 -3.30 -1.08
CA LEU A 5 -37.61 -3.09 -1.51
C LEU A 5 -36.62 -4.26 -1.40
N ARG A 6 -36.43 -4.90 -2.57
CA ARG A 6 -35.19 -5.55 -2.97
C ARG A 6 -33.99 -4.66 -2.67
N THR A 7 -33.22 -5.03 -1.65
CA THR A 7 -31.83 -4.61 -1.51
C THR A 7 -31.05 -5.11 -2.72
N SER A 8 -30.38 -4.18 -3.39
CA SER A 8 -29.65 -4.35 -4.64
C SER A 8 -28.67 -5.53 -4.59
N SER A 9 -28.89 -6.48 -5.50
CA SER A 9 -28.09 -7.70 -5.71
C SER A 9 -26.60 -7.42 -5.97
N LEU A 10 -26.21 -6.19 -6.33
CA LEU A 10 -24.82 -5.82 -6.60
C LEU A 10 -23.94 -5.73 -5.34
N ALA A 11 -24.50 -5.35 -4.19
CA ALA A 11 -23.72 -5.26 -2.95
C ALA A 11 -23.39 -6.66 -2.38
N LEU A 12 -24.24 -7.65 -2.65
CA LEU A 12 -23.98 -9.05 -2.31
C LEU A 12 -23.02 -9.73 -3.30
N LEU A 13 -23.05 -9.32 -4.57
CA LEU A 13 -22.13 -9.82 -5.60
C LEU A 13 -20.70 -9.34 -5.36
N LEU A 14 -20.50 -8.12 -4.86
CA LEU A 14 -19.17 -7.64 -4.50
C LEU A 14 -18.58 -8.36 -3.27
N SER A 15 -19.42 -8.74 -2.30
CA SER A 15 -18.98 -9.50 -1.13
C SER A 15 -18.81 -11.01 -1.39
N LEU A 16 -19.36 -11.54 -2.49
CA LEU A 16 -19.22 -12.95 -2.88
C LEU A 16 -18.00 -13.20 -3.80
N LEU A 17 -17.41 -12.16 -4.41
CA LEU A 17 -16.20 -12.28 -5.22
C LEU A 17 -14.89 -12.12 -4.40
N THR A 18 -14.97 -11.69 -3.14
CA THR A 18 -13.80 -11.52 -2.25
C THR A 18 -13.45 -12.78 -1.43
N ALA A 19 -13.99 -13.94 -1.79
CA ALA A 19 -14.02 -15.14 -0.92
C ALA A 19 -12.70 -15.94 -0.87
N MET A 20 -11.53 -15.32 -1.07
CA MET A 20 -10.25 -16.04 -1.09
C MET A 20 -9.18 -15.51 -0.14
N PHE A 21 -9.12 -14.20 0.08
CA PHE A 21 -8.25 -13.60 1.10
C PHE A 21 -9.10 -13.22 2.31
N ARG A 22 -8.70 -13.69 3.49
CA ARG A 22 -9.44 -13.40 4.72
C ARG A 22 -8.91 -12.08 5.29
N PRO A 23 -9.79 -11.27 5.91
CA PRO A 23 -9.31 -10.29 6.87
C PRO A 23 -8.35 -11.01 7.84
N GLU A 24 -7.17 -10.42 8.09
CA GLU A 24 -6.11 -10.97 8.98
C GLU A 24 -5.06 -11.89 8.35
N ASP A 25 -5.09 -12.12 7.03
CA ASP A 25 -4.08 -12.93 6.33
C ASP A 25 -2.64 -12.46 6.59
N PHE A 26 -2.45 -11.15 6.84
CA PHE A 26 -1.14 -10.54 7.11
C PHE A 26 -0.86 -10.17 8.57
N ASP A 27 -1.68 -10.61 9.53
CA ASP A 27 -1.43 -10.31 10.96
C ASP A 27 -0.15 -10.93 11.50
N HIS A 28 0.27 -12.04 10.90
CA HIS A 28 1.53 -12.70 11.22
C HIS A 28 2.76 -11.82 10.93
N LEU A 29 2.63 -10.73 10.17
CA LEU A 29 3.71 -9.79 9.91
C LEU A 29 3.96 -8.84 11.09
N CYS A 30 3.03 -8.70 12.04
CA CYS A 30 3.27 -7.94 13.27
C CYS A 30 4.52 -8.48 13.99
N SER A 31 5.32 -7.58 14.57
CA SER A 31 6.63 -7.86 15.17
C SER A 31 7.73 -8.30 14.20
N THR A 32 7.50 -8.30 12.88
CA THR A 32 8.55 -8.61 11.91
C THR A 32 9.53 -7.44 11.75
N GLU A 33 10.81 -7.76 11.61
CA GLU A 33 11.86 -6.80 11.28
C GLU A 33 11.99 -6.61 9.77
N VAL A 34 11.95 -5.36 9.33
CA VAL A 34 12.13 -4.97 7.92
C VAL A 34 13.33 -4.04 7.81
N ARG A 35 14.27 -4.40 6.93
CA ARG A 35 15.44 -3.57 6.61
C ARG A 35 15.11 -2.66 5.44
N LEU A 36 15.27 -1.35 5.65
CA LEU A 36 14.98 -0.33 4.66
C LEU A 36 16.24 0.46 4.32
N GLU A 37 16.44 0.72 3.04
CA GLU A 37 17.43 1.66 2.53
C GLU A 37 17.06 3.08 2.97
N GLN A 38 18.06 3.83 3.41
CA GLN A 38 17.86 5.21 3.82
C GLN A 38 17.78 6.15 2.60
N PRO A 39 16.99 7.24 2.71
CA PRO A 39 16.94 8.27 1.68
C PRO A 39 18.30 8.93 1.40
N SER A 40 18.35 9.68 0.29
CA SER A 40 19.49 10.22 -0.50
C SER A 40 20.70 10.90 0.19
N HIS A 41 20.89 10.78 1.50
CA HIS A 41 22.10 11.25 2.20
C HIS A 41 23.04 10.14 2.68
N SER A 42 22.65 8.87 2.60
CA SER A 42 23.52 7.71 2.91
C SER A 42 22.96 6.41 2.32
N PRO A 43 23.01 6.21 0.98
CA PRO A 43 22.40 5.06 0.29
C PRO A 43 23.00 3.69 0.67
N SER A 44 24.13 3.66 1.40
CA SER A 44 24.72 2.42 1.95
C SER A 44 24.24 2.09 3.36
N ARG A 45 23.41 2.95 3.98
CA ARG A 45 22.91 2.75 5.33
C ARG A 45 21.52 2.14 5.26
N THR A 46 21.37 0.96 5.83
CA THR A 46 20.06 0.35 6.08
C THR A 46 19.65 0.60 7.53
N THR A 47 18.37 0.86 7.75
CA THR A 47 17.78 0.92 9.08
C THR A 47 16.75 -0.19 9.22
N THR A 48 16.70 -0.82 10.39
CA THR A 48 15.71 -1.86 10.68
C THR A 48 14.53 -1.26 11.41
N PHE A 49 13.33 -1.50 10.90
CA PHE A 49 12.06 -1.14 11.52
C PHE A 49 11.31 -2.40 11.93
N VAL A 50 10.66 -2.36 13.08
CA VAL A 50 9.74 -3.41 13.53
C VAL A 50 8.33 -2.98 13.14
N LEU A 51 7.58 -3.88 12.51
CA LEU A 51 6.14 -3.70 12.28
C LEU A 51 5.41 -3.84 13.61
N ASP A 52 4.66 -2.82 14.02
CA ASP A 52 3.87 -2.85 15.25
C ASP A 52 2.42 -3.25 14.89
N ASP A 53 1.46 -2.32 14.97
CA ASP A 53 0.04 -2.60 14.72
C ASP A 53 -0.32 -2.54 13.24
N LYS A 54 -1.11 -3.50 12.75
CA LYS A 54 -1.75 -3.42 11.44
C LYS A 54 -2.86 -2.37 11.47
N LEU A 55 -2.81 -1.42 10.53
CA LEU A 55 -3.74 -0.29 10.46
C LEU A 55 -4.75 -0.43 9.33
N SER A 56 -4.33 -0.98 8.19
CA SER A 56 -5.22 -1.24 7.06
C SER A 56 -4.65 -2.32 6.16
N GLU A 57 -5.55 -2.94 5.41
CA GLU A 57 -5.27 -4.02 4.48
C GLU A 57 -6.28 -3.89 3.34
N GLU A 58 -5.77 -3.62 2.15
CA GLU A 58 -6.56 -3.37 0.94
C GLU A 58 -6.07 -4.32 -0.15
N TYR A 59 -6.99 -4.85 -0.94
CA TYR A 59 -6.68 -5.83 -1.98
C TYR A 59 -7.07 -5.28 -3.35
N GLN A 60 -6.14 -5.40 -4.29
CA GLN A 60 -6.45 -5.33 -5.71
C GLN A 60 -6.35 -6.75 -6.25
N THR A 61 -7.45 -7.51 -6.10
CA THR A 61 -7.57 -8.85 -6.69
C THR A 61 -7.90 -8.73 -8.18
N MET A 62 -7.66 -9.80 -8.91
CA MET A 62 -7.92 -9.87 -10.35
C MET A 62 -8.31 -11.30 -10.72
N THR A 63 -9.27 -11.43 -11.64
CA THR A 63 -9.52 -12.70 -12.32
C THR A 63 -8.48 -12.95 -13.43
N GLN A 64 -8.48 -14.15 -14.00
CA GLN A 64 -7.58 -14.49 -15.10
C GLN A 64 -7.82 -13.60 -16.34
N GLU A 65 -9.05 -13.18 -16.58
CA GLU A 65 -9.42 -12.29 -17.69
C GLU A 65 -8.84 -10.88 -17.50
N GLU A 66 -8.93 -10.33 -16.29
CA GLU A 66 -8.45 -8.97 -15.96
C GLU A 66 -6.91 -8.88 -15.93
N PHE A 67 -6.26 -9.97 -15.53
CA PHE A 67 -4.80 -10.09 -15.44
C PHE A 67 -4.09 -9.78 -16.76
N HIS A 68 -4.69 -10.10 -17.90
CA HIS A 68 -4.07 -9.86 -19.21
C HIS A 68 -4.03 -8.39 -19.62
N ASP A 69 -4.88 -7.54 -19.03
CA ASP A 69 -5.12 -6.18 -19.52
C ASP A 69 -4.75 -5.08 -18.50
N ILE A 70 -4.87 -5.32 -17.19
CA ILE A 70 -4.94 -4.25 -16.18
C ILE A 70 -3.71 -4.23 -15.25
N GLY A 71 -2.99 -5.35 -15.10
CA GLY A 71 -1.78 -5.44 -14.29
C GLY A 71 -1.72 -6.72 -13.46
N HIS A 72 -0.98 -6.67 -12.35
CA HIS A 72 -0.79 -7.81 -11.45
C HIS A 72 -1.52 -7.57 -10.13
N PRO A 73 -2.19 -8.58 -9.55
CA PRO A 73 -2.88 -8.42 -8.29
C PRO A 73 -1.89 -8.24 -7.14
N PHE A 74 -2.29 -7.43 -6.16
CA PHE A 74 -1.48 -7.15 -4.97
C PHE A 74 -2.34 -6.80 -3.74
N ALA A 75 -1.74 -6.96 -2.56
CA ALA A 75 -2.25 -6.44 -1.30
C ALA A 75 -1.45 -5.20 -0.89
N ALA A 76 -2.14 -4.14 -0.48
CA ALA A 76 -1.56 -2.94 0.10
C ALA A 76 -1.82 -2.95 1.62
N LEU A 77 -0.77 -3.21 2.38
CA LEU A 77 -0.82 -3.33 3.84
C LEU A 77 -0.22 -2.10 4.48
N LYS A 78 -0.83 -1.60 5.55
CA LYS A 78 -0.29 -0.48 6.30
C LYS A 78 -0.13 -0.86 7.76
N PHE A 79 1.06 -0.64 8.31
CA PHE A 79 1.38 -0.85 9.71
C PHE A 79 1.88 0.44 10.36
N SER A 80 1.70 0.58 11.67
CA SER A 80 2.62 1.40 12.46
C SER A 80 3.98 0.70 12.53
N CYS A 81 5.05 1.47 12.64
CA CYS A 81 6.38 0.92 12.77
C CYS A 81 7.27 1.79 13.65
N ARG A 82 8.28 1.16 14.24
CA ARG A 82 9.30 1.85 15.03
C ARG A 82 10.70 1.39 14.63
N ASN A 83 11.65 2.31 14.67
CA ASN A 83 13.05 1.95 14.45
C ASN A 83 13.52 1.06 15.60
N LEU A 84 14.16 -0.07 15.26
CA LEU A 84 14.63 -1.06 16.21
C LEU A 84 15.67 -0.50 17.19
N LEU A 85 16.61 0.32 16.68
CA LEU A 85 17.69 0.92 17.46
C LEU A 85 17.31 2.26 18.11
N ASN A 86 16.28 2.93 17.59
CA ASN A 86 15.75 4.16 18.16
C ASN A 86 14.21 4.12 18.22
N PRO A 87 13.62 3.50 19.26
CA PRO A 87 12.17 3.34 19.38
C PRO A 87 11.36 4.65 19.44
N THR A 88 12.02 5.79 19.68
CA THR A 88 11.39 7.12 19.61
C THR A 88 11.10 7.55 18.18
N GLN A 89 11.82 7.01 17.20
CA GLN A 89 11.55 7.19 15.79
C GLN A 89 10.46 6.22 15.35
N GLN A 90 9.23 6.73 15.30
CA GLN A 90 8.04 5.99 14.88
C GLN A 90 7.48 6.55 13.58
N GLY A 91 6.73 5.72 12.87
CA GLY A 91 6.15 6.08 11.59
C GLY A 91 5.07 5.12 11.15
N PHE A 92 4.73 5.24 9.87
CA PHE A 92 3.94 4.26 9.15
C PHE A 92 4.81 3.60 8.11
N ILE A 93 4.50 2.35 7.81
CA ILE A 93 5.08 1.61 6.70
C ILE A 93 3.96 1.02 5.87
N ARG A 94 4.09 1.14 4.55
CA ARG A 94 3.24 0.44 3.60
C ARG A 94 4.04 -0.65 2.90
N LEU A 95 3.41 -1.81 2.84
CA LEU A 95 3.88 -2.95 2.08
C LEU A 95 2.96 -3.12 0.89
N TYR A 96 3.54 -3.27 -0.28
CA TYR A 96 2.83 -3.81 -1.44
C TYR A 96 3.32 -5.22 -1.66
N TYR A 97 2.42 -6.18 -1.52
CA TYR A 97 2.70 -7.61 -1.51
C TYR A 97 2.04 -8.24 -2.72
N GLN A 98 2.79 -8.90 -3.59
CA GLN A 98 2.20 -9.55 -4.75
C GLN A 98 1.40 -10.78 -4.31
N ILE A 99 0.12 -10.81 -4.70
CA ILE A 99 -0.78 -11.93 -4.42
C ILE A 99 -1.08 -12.67 -5.73
N PRO A 100 -1.52 -13.95 -5.67
CA PRO A 100 -1.95 -14.69 -6.85
C PRO A 100 -3.28 -14.18 -7.41
N ILE A 101 -3.53 -14.55 -8.67
CA ILE A 101 -4.83 -14.36 -9.36
C ILE A 101 -5.92 -15.13 -8.60
N ASP A 102 -7.14 -14.58 -8.61
CA ASP A 102 -8.29 -15.22 -8.01
C ASP A 102 -8.50 -16.63 -8.57
N GLY A 103 -8.84 -17.55 -7.67
CA GLY A 103 -8.96 -18.99 -7.95
C GLY A 103 -7.66 -19.77 -7.79
N THR A 104 -6.49 -19.12 -7.68
CA THR A 104 -5.19 -19.83 -7.69
C THR A 104 -4.44 -19.86 -6.35
N ILE A 105 -4.99 -19.25 -5.28
CA ILE A 105 -4.35 -19.22 -3.95
C ILE A 105 -4.06 -20.62 -3.39
N SER A 106 -4.97 -21.57 -3.64
CA SER A 106 -4.91 -22.95 -3.15
C SER A 106 -4.12 -23.89 -4.07
N HIS A 107 -3.69 -23.40 -5.25
CA HIS A 107 -2.85 -24.17 -6.15
C HIS A 107 -1.45 -24.32 -5.58
N SER A 108 -0.64 -25.22 -6.16
CA SER A 108 0.72 -25.44 -5.69
C SER A 108 1.60 -24.18 -5.81
N PRO A 109 2.64 -24.04 -4.97
CA PRO A 109 3.60 -22.94 -5.07
C PRO A 109 4.18 -22.77 -6.48
N GLN A 110 4.40 -23.86 -7.22
CA GLN A 110 4.93 -23.84 -8.58
C GLN A 110 3.97 -23.15 -9.57
N VAL A 111 2.66 -23.35 -9.41
CA VAL A 111 1.64 -22.69 -10.24
C VAL A 111 1.58 -21.21 -9.92
N ARG A 112 1.56 -20.84 -8.63
CA ARG A 112 1.55 -19.42 -8.21
C ARG A 112 2.83 -18.69 -8.61
N ALA A 113 3.97 -19.38 -8.62
CA ALA A 113 5.25 -18.83 -9.06
C ALA A 113 5.25 -18.40 -10.53
N GLN A 114 4.42 -19.00 -11.39
CA GLN A 114 4.32 -18.59 -12.80
C GLN A 114 3.70 -17.18 -12.96
N GLN A 115 3.03 -16.67 -11.93
CA GLN A 115 2.38 -15.36 -11.93
C GLN A 115 3.29 -14.25 -11.38
N ALA A 116 4.47 -14.62 -10.86
CA ALA A 116 5.38 -13.73 -10.17
C ALA A 116 5.98 -12.66 -11.09
N LEU A 117 5.98 -11.42 -10.60
CA LEU A 117 6.85 -10.37 -11.11
C LEU A 117 8.02 -10.19 -10.16
N THR A 118 9.23 -10.47 -10.63
CA THR A 118 10.43 -10.31 -9.80
C THR A 118 10.79 -8.85 -9.53
N GLN A 119 10.43 -7.94 -10.44
CA GLN A 119 10.71 -6.51 -10.32
C GLN A 119 9.47 -5.69 -10.66
N HIS A 120 8.95 -5.02 -9.64
CA HIS A 120 7.90 -4.02 -9.76
C HIS A 120 8.10 -2.98 -8.67
N THR A 121 7.83 -1.72 -8.98
CA THR A 121 7.82 -0.64 -7.99
C THR A 121 6.51 0.13 -8.11
N HIS A 122 5.75 0.20 -7.03
CA HIS A 122 4.49 0.93 -7.02
C HIS A 122 4.72 2.44 -7.14
N ALA A 123 3.82 3.12 -7.88
CA ALA A 123 3.91 4.55 -8.12
C ALA A 123 3.99 5.40 -6.84
N GLU A 124 3.36 4.97 -5.74
CA GLU A 124 3.49 5.67 -4.46
C GLU A 124 4.92 5.62 -3.91
N VAL A 125 5.59 4.47 -4.02
CA VAL A 125 6.98 4.30 -3.60
C VAL A 125 7.89 5.22 -4.41
N GLU A 126 7.77 5.21 -5.73
CA GLU A 126 8.54 6.08 -6.63
C GLU A 126 8.27 7.57 -6.34
N ALA A 127 7.01 7.93 -6.11
CA ALA A 127 6.62 9.30 -5.82
C ALA A 127 7.23 9.79 -4.50
N LEU A 128 7.16 8.99 -3.43
CA LEU A 128 7.72 9.37 -2.13
C LEU A 128 9.25 9.49 -2.19
N ILE A 129 9.94 8.59 -2.90
CA ILE A 129 11.39 8.70 -3.14
C ILE A 129 11.71 9.99 -3.90
N SER A 130 10.98 10.26 -4.99
CA SER A 130 11.19 11.46 -5.82
C SER A 130 10.95 12.76 -5.05
N LEU A 131 9.93 12.79 -4.19
CA LEU A 131 9.57 13.96 -3.39
C LEU A 131 10.57 14.20 -2.24
N ASP A 132 11.08 13.13 -1.62
CA ASP A 132 12.15 13.20 -0.63
C ASP A 132 13.44 13.76 -1.24
N HIS A 133 13.86 13.27 -2.41
CA HIS A 133 15.03 13.79 -3.14
C HIS A 133 14.93 15.28 -3.47
N LYS A 134 13.70 15.79 -3.63
CA LYS A 134 13.42 17.21 -3.89
C LYS A 134 13.25 18.03 -2.61
N ASN A 135 13.44 17.44 -1.43
CA ASN A 135 13.20 18.05 -0.13
C ASN A 135 11.79 18.65 -0.01
N CYS A 136 10.78 17.96 -0.56
CA CYS A 136 9.41 18.44 -0.53
C CYS A 136 8.86 18.39 0.91
N THR A 137 8.49 19.56 1.45
CA THR A 137 7.95 19.68 2.81
C THR A 137 6.45 19.40 2.91
N ALA A 138 5.78 19.21 1.76
CA ALA A 138 4.35 18.89 1.69
C ALA A 138 4.03 17.41 1.96
N VAL A 139 5.05 16.55 1.92
CA VAL A 139 4.91 15.12 2.22
C VAL A 139 5.56 14.76 3.55
N PRO A 140 5.09 13.70 4.22
CA PRO A 140 5.79 13.16 5.38
C PRO A 140 7.24 12.81 5.03
N LYS A 141 8.15 13.00 5.99
CA LYS A 141 9.57 12.67 5.79
C LYS A 141 9.72 11.17 5.55
N LEU A 142 10.46 10.81 4.50
CA LEU A 142 10.76 9.42 4.19
C LEU A 142 11.70 8.85 5.27
N LEU A 143 11.34 7.70 5.82
CA LEU A 143 12.14 6.96 6.79
C LEU A 143 12.99 5.88 6.10
N GLY A 144 12.52 5.36 4.98
CA GLY A 144 13.24 4.42 4.14
C GLY A 144 12.31 3.69 3.18
N TYR A 145 12.89 2.97 2.25
CA TYR A 145 12.18 2.13 1.30
C TYR A 145 12.98 0.85 1.02
N GLY A 146 12.39 -0.11 0.32
CA GLY A 146 13.11 -1.31 -0.09
C GLY A 146 12.25 -2.23 -0.91
N ASN A 147 12.88 -3.27 -1.44
CA ASN A 147 12.21 -4.34 -2.16
C ASN A 147 12.75 -5.70 -1.70
N ARG A 148 11.90 -6.71 -1.71
CA ARG A 148 12.25 -8.11 -1.43
C ARG A 148 11.60 -9.00 -2.48
N VAL A 149 12.25 -10.10 -2.80
CA VAL A 149 11.64 -11.19 -3.58
C VAL A 149 10.93 -12.14 -2.63
N GLN A 150 9.73 -12.57 -3.00
CA GLN A 150 8.91 -13.51 -2.24
C GLN A 150 9.54 -14.91 -2.22
N GLY A 151 9.53 -15.54 -1.05
CA GLY A 151 10.04 -16.89 -0.83
C GLY A 151 9.10 -17.97 -1.37
N VAL A 152 9.51 -19.24 -1.23
CA VAL A 152 8.76 -20.42 -1.72
C VAL A 152 7.40 -20.61 -1.06
N GLU A 153 7.24 -20.15 0.18
CA GLU A 153 5.99 -20.28 0.95
C GLU A 153 5.11 -19.01 0.87
N ASP A 154 5.60 -17.94 0.25
CA ASP A 154 4.85 -16.69 0.10
C ASP A 154 3.71 -16.87 -0.93
N TYR A 155 2.79 -15.90 -0.99
CA TYR A 155 1.58 -15.97 -1.82
C TYR A 155 1.87 -16.13 -3.32
N ALA A 156 2.85 -15.39 -3.84
CA ALA A 156 3.35 -15.52 -5.21
C ALA A 156 4.87 -15.74 -5.17
N PRO A 157 5.35 -17.00 -5.07
CA PRO A 157 6.77 -17.28 -4.94
C PRO A 157 7.59 -16.68 -6.10
N GLY A 158 8.67 -15.98 -5.79
CA GLY A 158 9.46 -15.23 -6.77
C GLY A 158 8.90 -13.86 -7.16
N GLY A 159 7.72 -13.49 -6.64
CA GLY A 159 7.10 -12.18 -6.81
C GLY A 159 7.77 -11.09 -5.98
N TYR A 160 7.25 -9.88 -6.03
CA TYR A 160 7.82 -8.73 -5.31
C TYR A 160 7.10 -8.45 -3.99
N ILE A 161 7.85 -7.88 -3.05
CA ILE A 161 7.32 -7.07 -1.96
C ILE A 161 8.01 -5.72 -2.00
N ASN A 162 7.26 -4.62 -2.02
CA ASN A 162 7.81 -3.28 -1.87
C ASN A 162 7.51 -2.76 -0.47
N TYR A 163 8.44 -1.99 0.07
CA TYR A 163 8.32 -1.33 1.36
C TYR A 163 8.57 0.16 1.18
N VAL A 164 7.74 0.98 1.83
CA VAL A 164 8.00 2.40 1.98
C VAL A 164 7.52 2.86 3.35
N ALA A 165 8.41 3.49 4.12
CA ALA A 165 8.13 3.97 5.47
C ALA A 165 8.31 5.48 5.56
N TRP A 166 7.45 6.13 6.32
CA TRP A 166 7.45 7.59 6.48
C TRP A 166 7.02 8.02 7.88
N THR A 167 7.41 9.22 8.28
CA THR A 167 7.10 9.76 9.61
C THR A 167 5.61 9.94 9.81
N ARG A 168 5.13 9.70 11.04
CA ARG A 168 3.76 10.07 11.40
C ARG A 168 3.61 11.60 11.41
N VAL A 169 2.58 12.10 10.73
CA VAL A 169 2.20 13.52 10.77
C VAL A 169 1.06 13.71 11.77
N ALA A 170 1.08 14.83 12.49
CA ALA A 170 -0.01 15.19 13.40
C ALA A 170 -1.32 15.41 12.61
N GLY A 171 -2.44 15.08 13.24
CA GLY A 171 -3.78 15.24 12.67
C GLY A 171 -4.49 13.92 12.40
N LYS A 172 -5.64 14.03 11.73
CA LYS A 172 -6.48 12.88 11.35
C LYS A 172 -6.49 12.75 9.82
N PRO A 173 -6.36 11.53 9.28
CA PRO A 173 -6.48 11.32 7.84
C PRO A 173 -7.87 11.77 7.36
N ILE A 174 -7.90 12.53 6.28
CA ILE A 174 -9.13 12.89 5.57
C ILE A 174 -9.43 11.74 4.60
N ASN A 175 -10.50 10.98 4.83
CA ASN A 175 -10.94 9.94 3.91
C ASN A 175 -12.04 10.47 2.96
N SER A 176 -12.19 9.83 1.79
CA SER A 176 -13.12 10.27 0.74
C SER A 176 -14.56 10.46 1.26
N VAL A 177 -15.08 9.48 1.99
CA VAL A 177 -16.46 9.53 2.53
C VAL A 177 -16.63 10.72 3.48
N SER A 178 -15.70 10.89 4.41
CA SER A 178 -15.71 12.01 5.36
C SER A 178 -15.55 13.36 4.67
N TYR A 179 -14.74 13.43 3.62
CA TYR A 179 -14.52 14.66 2.86
C TYR A 179 -15.77 15.09 2.10
N TRP A 180 -16.41 14.16 1.37
CA TRP A 180 -17.61 14.46 0.59
C TRP A 180 -18.85 14.68 1.44
N GLY A 181 -18.90 14.11 2.65
CA GLY A 181 -19.97 14.36 3.62
C GLY A 181 -19.92 15.73 4.32
N ARG A 182 -18.87 16.54 4.07
CA ARG A 182 -18.70 17.86 4.69
C ARG A 182 -19.18 18.98 3.77
N ASP A 183 -19.46 20.14 4.36
CA ASP A 183 -19.95 21.30 3.63
C ASP A 183 -18.93 21.84 2.61
N LEU A 184 -19.38 22.78 1.76
CA LEU A 184 -18.52 23.37 0.74
C LEU A 184 -17.36 24.17 1.36
N ALA A 185 -17.58 24.87 2.47
CA ALA A 185 -16.58 25.71 3.12
C ALA A 185 -15.37 24.87 3.57
N TYR A 186 -15.61 23.76 4.26
CA TYR A 186 -14.57 22.82 4.66
C TYR A 186 -13.82 22.23 3.45
N ARG A 187 -14.55 21.84 2.40
CA ARG A 187 -13.92 21.27 1.20
C ARG A 187 -13.04 22.30 0.46
N GLU A 188 -13.44 23.56 0.41
CA GLU A 188 -12.61 24.64 -0.14
C GLU A 188 -11.39 24.95 0.73
N GLU A 189 -11.51 24.89 2.06
CA GLU A 189 -10.36 25.01 2.96
C GLU A 189 -9.30 23.94 2.66
N VAL A 190 -9.72 22.68 2.57
CA VAL A 190 -8.84 21.56 2.23
C VAL A 190 -8.20 21.78 0.85
N ARG A 191 -8.99 22.10 -0.18
CA ARG A 191 -8.48 22.38 -1.53
C ARG A 191 -7.47 23.53 -1.55
N SER A 192 -7.72 24.59 -0.78
CA SER A 192 -6.82 25.74 -0.65
C SER A 192 -5.48 25.32 -0.06
N ALA A 193 -5.51 24.53 1.03
CA ALA A 193 -4.29 23.98 1.64
C ALA A 193 -3.49 23.10 0.66
N PHE A 194 -4.17 22.24 -0.11
CA PHE A 194 -3.52 21.43 -1.15
C PHE A 194 -2.91 22.27 -2.28
N ARG A 195 -3.54 23.37 -2.70
CA ARG A 195 -2.97 24.26 -3.74
C ARG A 195 -1.78 25.09 -3.25
N ALA A 196 -1.77 25.46 -1.98
CA ALA A 196 -0.68 26.22 -1.38
C ALA A 196 0.56 25.36 -1.08
N ALA A 197 0.40 24.05 -1.01
CA ALA A 197 1.49 23.13 -0.77
C ALA A 197 2.45 23.07 -1.98
N PRO A 198 3.78 23.06 -1.75
CA PRO A 198 4.80 23.01 -2.80
C PRO A 198 4.93 21.61 -3.40
N PHE A 199 3.85 21.07 -3.97
CA PHE A 199 3.90 19.80 -4.70
C PHE A 199 4.71 20.00 -5.98
N VAL A 200 5.91 19.41 -6.03
CA VAL A 200 6.64 19.29 -7.28
C VAL A 200 6.08 18.09 -8.03
N TYR A 201 5.05 18.31 -8.85
CA TYR A 201 4.57 17.26 -9.75
C TYR A 201 5.75 16.73 -10.58
N PRO A 202 6.03 15.42 -10.57
CA PRO A 202 6.89 14.85 -11.59
C PRO A 202 6.23 15.15 -12.93
N LYS A 203 6.84 16.02 -13.74
CA LYS A 203 6.44 16.16 -15.14
C LYS A 203 6.52 14.76 -15.74
N ARG A 204 5.42 14.26 -16.31
CA ARG A 204 5.47 13.06 -17.17
C ARG A 204 6.60 13.27 -18.16
N ALA A 205 7.56 12.36 -18.20
CA ALA A 205 8.49 12.31 -19.32
C ALA A 205 7.65 12.07 -20.58
N THR A 206 7.53 13.08 -21.41
CA THR A 206 7.03 12.94 -22.78
C THR A 206 8.12 12.22 -23.56
N THR A 207 7.88 10.94 -23.85
CA THR A 207 8.52 10.22 -24.95
C THR A 207 7.90 10.66 -26.27
#